data_AF-A0A0B3AH13-F1
#
_entry.id   AF-A0A0B3AH13-F1
#
_cell.length_a   1.000
_cell.length_b   1.000
_cell.length_c   1.000
_cell.angle_alpha   90.00
_cell.angle_beta   90.00
_cell.angle_gamma   90.00
#
_symmetry.space_group_name_H-M   'P 1'
#
loop_
_entity.id
_entity.type
_entity.pdbx_description
1 polymer ?
#
loop_
_entity_poly.entity_id
_entity_poly.type
_entity_poly.pdbx_seq_one_letter_code
_entity_poly.pdbx_strand_id
1 'polypeptide(L)' 'MLKKCPVHGYTTKGCCEHARSAHPPKFSSEDKYGKYRRLAKKK' A
#
# COMPACT_ATOMS: atom_id res chain seq x y z
N MET A 1 -10.65 9.90 -5.79
CA MET A 1 -10.07 8.79 -5.01
C MET A 1 -8.88 9.33 -4.22
N LEU A 2 -8.86 9.18 -2.88
CA LEU A 2 -7.77 9.70 -2.06
C LEU A 2 -6.52 8.83 -2.23
N LYS A 3 -5.42 9.45 -2.66
CA LYS A 3 -4.12 8.80 -2.80
C LYS A 3 -3.12 9.41 -1.82
N LYS A 4 -2.09 8.64 -1.50
CA LYS A 4 -0.94 9.12 -0.73
C LYS A 4 0.33 8.93 -1.55
N CYS A 5 1.05 10.03 -1.75
CA CYS A 5 2.41 10.05 -2.27
C CYS A 5 3.37 9.92 -1.08
N PRO A 6 4.41 9.09 -1.16
CA PRO A 6 5.42 8.98 -0.10
C PRO A 6 6.23 10.28 0.08
N VAL A 7 6.31 11.15 -0.94
CA VAL A 7 7.08 12.40 -0.92
C VAL A 7 6.22 13.59 -0.51
N HIS A 8 5.06 13.77 -1.14
CA HIS A 8 4.24 14.98 -0.98
C HIS A 8 3.02 14.82 -0.05
N GLY A 9 2.75 13.61 0.45
CA GLY A 9 1.60 13.34 1.32
C GLY A 9 0.29 13.08 0.58
N TYR A 10 -0.84 13.53 1.13
CA TYR A 10 -2.19 13.23 0.62
C TYR A 10 -2.54 14.07 -0.60
N THR A 11 -3.16 13.44 -1.60
CA THR A 11 -3.63 14.11 -2.81
C THR A 11 -4.89 13.46 -3.37
N THR A 12 -5.75 14.27 -3.95
CA THR A 12 -6.93 13.83 -4.71
C THR A 12 -6.66 13.75 -6.21
N LYS A 13 -5.56 14.38 -6.68
CA LYS A 13 -5.15 14.43 -8.08
C LYS A 13 -4.04 13.41 -8.34
N GLY A 14 -3.91 12.93 -9.57
CA GLY A 14 -2.82 12.04 -10.01
C GLY A 14 -1.45 12.73 -10.07
N CYS A 15 -1.16 13.62 -9.13
CA CYS A 15 -0.01 14.53 -9.12
C CYS A 15 1.35 13.81 -9.04
N CYS A 16 1.36 12.50 -8.75
CA CYS A 16 2.59 11.72 -8.67
C CYS A 16 2.35 10.32 -9.23
N GLU A 17 3.21 9.88 -10.15
CA GLU A 17 3.16 8.56 -10.80
C GLU A 17 3.17 7.41 -9.79
N HIS A 18 3.77 7.65 -8.62
CA HIS A 18 3.91 6.66 -7.53
C HIS A 18 2.83 6.79 -6.44
N ALA A 19 1.79 7.60 -6.64
CA ALA A 19 0.73 7.77 -5.65
C ALA A 19 -0.10 6.48 -5.50
N ARG A 20 -0.10 5.91 -4.30
CA ARG A 20 -0.83 4.67 -3.97
C ARG A 20 -2.15 4.98 -3.28
N SER A 21 -3.03 3.98 -3.20
CA SER A 21 -4.24 4.10 -2.38
C SER A 21 -3.87 4.51 -0.95
N ALA A 22 -4.58 5.49 -0.40
CA ALA A 22 -4.36 5.93 0.97
C ALA A 22 -4.80 4.87 2.01
N HIS A 23 -5.76 4.01 1.63
CA HIS A 23 -6.27 2.98 2.51
C HIS A 23 -5.33 1.77 2.56
N PRO A 24 -5.20 1.10 3.71
CA PRO A 24 -4.41 -0.12 3.82
C PRO A 24 -5.01 -1.25 2.95
N PRO A 25 -4.21 -2.27 2.60
CA PRO A 25 -4.73 -3.49 2.00
C PRO A 25 -5.77 -4.15 2.91
N LYS A 26 -6.79 -4.77 2.31
CA LYS A 26 -7.77 -5.56 3.07
C LYS A 26 -7.08 -6.76 3.72
N PHE A 27 -7.43 -7.03 4.97
CA PHE A 27 -7.02 -8.25 5.65
C PHE A 27 -7.93 -9.42 5.24
N SER A 28 -7.34 -10.61 5.12
CA SER A 28 -8.05 -11.87 4.91
C SER A 28 -7.59 -12.84 5.99
N SER A 29 -8.53 -13.51 6.65
CA SER A 29 -8.25 -14.49 7.71
C SER A 29 -7.42 -15.68 7.20
N GLU A 30 -7.59 -16.06 5.94
CA GLU A 30 -6.82 -17.14 5.31
C GLU A 30 -5.37 -16.74 5.02
N ASP A 31 -5.15 -15.47 4.67
CA ASP A 31 -3.82 -14.89 4.39
C ASP A 31 -2.91 -15.80 3.53
N LYS A 32 -3.40 -16.24 2.36
CA LYS A 32 -2.69 -17.18 1.45
C LYS A 32 -1.23 -16.82 1.17
N TYR A 33 -0.91 -15.52 1.18
CA TYR A 33 0.43 -14.99 0.91
C TYR A 33 1.21 -14.57 2.17
N GLY A 34 0.71 -14.88 3.35
CA GLY A 34 1.28 -14.48 4.64
C GLY A 34 2.69 -14.99 4.86
N LYS A 35 2.96 -16.25 4.49
CA LYS A 35 4.30 -16.87 4.58
C LYS A 35 5.32 -16.07 3.76
N TYR A 36 5.01 -15.80 2.49
CA TYR A 36 5.90 -15.06 1.59
C TYR A 36 6.08 -13.61 2.01
N ARG A 37 4.99 -12.93 2.40
CA ARG A 37 5.03 -11.55 2.92
C ARG A 37 5.92 -11.43 4.15
N ARG A 38 5.91 -12.42 5.06
CA ARG A 38 6.79 -12.45 6.23
C ARG A 38 8.26 -12.67 5.86
N LEU A 39 8.56 -13.55 4.91
CA LEU A 39 9.92 -13.77 4.43
C LEU A 39 10.49 -12.50 3.76
N ALA A 40 9.69 -11.80 2.95
CA ALA A 40 10.11 -10.56 2.29
C ALA A 40 10.39 -9.42 3.28
N LYS A 41 9.73 -9.40 4.45
CA LYS A 41 9.95 -8.40 5.51
C LYS A 41 11.15 -8.69 6.42
N LYS A 42 11.64 -9.94 6.44
CA LYS A 42 12.79 -10.33 7.26
C LYS A 42 14.13 -10.01 6.59
N LYS A 43 14.12 -9.80 5.27
CA LYS A 43 15.25 -9.25 4.52
C LYS A 43 15.26 -7.73 4.69
#